data_AF-A0A7X6KWZ5-F1
#
_entry.id   AF-A0A7X6KWZ5-F1
#
_cell.length_a   1.000
_cell.length_b   1.000
_cell.length_c   1.000
_cell.angle_alpha   90.00
_cell.angle_beta   90.00
_cell.angle_gamma   90.00
#
_symmetry.space_group_name_H-M   'P 1'
#
loop_
_entity.id
_entity.type
_entity.pdbx_description
1 polymer ?
#
loop_
_entity_poly.entity_id
_entity_poly.type
_entity_poly.pdbx_seq_one_letter_code
_entity_poly.pdbx_strand_id
1 'polypeptide(L)'
;MSAPAPALRALAGWASPQGDQDPVLVARATGIVMALRRCDAEEALVVLTDAAERQDAPLNTVCRHAEAMVAGSLADDPLAPRIELGPRALWP
;
A
#
# COMPACT_ATOMS: atom_id res chain seq x y z
N MET A 1 -19.94 -15.38 -7.51
CA MET A 1 -20.30 -13.95 -7.41
C MET A 1 -19.52 -13.38 -6.23
N SER A 2 -18.37 -12.75 -6.45
CA SER A 2 -17.56 -12.19 -5.36
C SER A 2 -18.12 -10.82 -4.97
N ALA A 3 -18.62 -10.71 -3.74
CA ALA A 3 -19.04 -9.43 -3.18
C ALA A 3 -17.80 -8.51 -3.02
N PRO A 4 -17.91 -7.21 -3.32
CA PRO A 4 -16.83 -6.27 -3.05
C PRO A 4 -16.57 -6.22 -1.54
N ALA A 5 -15.30 -6.39 -1.15
CA ALA A 5 -14.88 -6.46 0.24
C ALA A 5 -15.37 -5.21 1.01
N PRO A 6 -15.99 -5.36 2.20
CA PRO A 6 -16.51 -4.24 2.99
C PRO A 6 -15.44 -3.19 3.33
N ALA A 7 -14.15 -3.58 3.36
CA ALA A 7 -13.02 -2.69 3.49
C ALA A 7 -12.92 -1.63 2.38
N LEU A 8 -13.28 -1.96 1.13
CA LEU A 8 -13.31 -0.99 0.03
C LEU A 8 -14.41 0.06 0.20
N ARG A 9 -15.55 -0.31 0.80
CA ARG A 9 -16.63 0.64 1.13
C ARG A 9 -16.27 1.53 2.31
N ALA A 10 -15.56 1.01 3.31
CA ALA A 10 -15.06 1.81 4.42
C ALA A 10 -14.04 2.86 3.95
N LEU A 11 -13.13 2.48 3.05
CA LEU A 11 -12.16 3.39 2.43
C LEU A 11 -12.84 4.50 1.62
N ALA A 12 -13.93 4.20 0.91
CA ALA A 12 -14.69 5.21 0.16
C ALA A 12 -15.38 6.26 1.06
N GLY A 13 -15.68 5.91 2.32
CA GLY A 13 -16.31 6.81 3.30
C GLY A 13 -15.33 7.69 4.07
N TRP A 14 -14.02 7.41 4.00
CA TRP A 14 -12.96 8.15 4.71
C TRP A 14 -12.36 9.29 3.89
N ALA A 15 -12.91 9.58 2.70
CA ALA A 15 -12.62 10.78 1.93
C ALA A 15 -13.20 12.03 2.64
N SER A 16 -12.59 12.41 3.76
CA SER A 16 -12.88 13.62 4.53
C SER A 16 -12.06 14.80 3.98
N PRO A 17 -12.48 16.07 4.16
CA PRO A 17 -12.13 17.22 3.33
C PRO A 17 -10.75 17.84 3.58
N GLN A 18 -9.82 17.10 4.19
CA GLN A 18 -8.40 17.43 4.15
C GLN A 18 -7.87 16.92 2.80
N GLY A 19 -8.17 17.71 1.77
CA GLY A 19 -7.93 17.38 0.37
C GLY A 19 -6.52 16.82 0.15
N ASP A 20 -6.47 15.82 -0.73
CA ASP A 20 -5.26 15.15 -1.22
C ASP A 20 -4.86 13.86 -0.50
N GLN A 21 -5.79 13.06 0.04
CA GLN A 21 -5.51 11.64 0.31
C GLN A 21 -5.71 10.83 -0.98
N ASP A 22 -4.66 10.14 -1.44
CA ASP A 22 -4.74 9.25 -2.61
C ASP A 22 -5.24 7.88 -2.12
N PRO A 23 -6.50 7.50 -2.39
CA PRO A 23 -7.07 6.26 -1.86
C PRO A 23 -6.37 5.00 -2.42
N VAL A 24 -5.76 5.10 -3.60
CA VAL A 24 -5.02 3.98 -4.19
C VAL A 24 -3.71 3.77 -3.43
N LEU A 25 -3.00 4.85 -3.12
CA LEU A 25 -1.78 4.83 -2.32
C LEU A 25 -2.05 4.27 -0.92
N VAL A 26 -3.11 4.72 -0.25
CA VAL A 26 -3.48 4.22 1.08
C VAL A 26 -3.83 2.74 1.04
N ALA A 27 -4.59 2.28 0.04
CA ALA A 27 -4.95 0.88 -0.11
C ALA A 27 -3.71 -0.01 -0.35
N ARG A 28 -2.75 0.42 -1.16
CA ARG A 28 -1.50 -0.32 -1.40
C ARG A 28 -0.64 -0.40 -0.14
N ALA A 29 -0.43 0.71 0.55
CA ALA A 29 0.31 0.74 1.81
C ALA A 29 -0.38 -0.13 2.89
N THR A 30 -1.70 -0.13 2.94
CA THR A 30 -2.48 -1.00 3.84
C THR A 30 -2.20 -2.47 3.52
N GLY A 31 -2.24 -2.86 2.24
CA GLY A 31 -1.90 -4.23 1.81
C GLY A 31 -0.47 -4.64 2.16
N ILE A 32 0.49 -3.72 2.05
CA ILE A 32 1.88 -3.95 2.49
C ILE A 32 1.92 -4.26 4.00
N VAL A 33 1.28 -3.42 4.82
CA VAL A 33 1.27 -3.62 6.29
C VAL A 33 0.57 -4.92 6.67
N MET A 34 -0.56 -5.24 6.04
CA MET A 34 -1.25 -6.52 6.23
C MET A 34 -0.32 -7.71 5.94
N ALA A 35 0.40 -7.69 4.82
CA ALA A 35 1.31 -8.77 4.44
C ALA A 35 2.48 -8.93 5.43
N LEU A 36 3.07 -7.81 5.87
CA LEU A 36 4.22 -7.82 6.77
C LEU A 36 3.85 -8.19 8.21
N ARG A 37 2.70 -7.71 8.71
CA ARG A 37 2.28 -7.91 10.11
C ARG A 37 1.28 -9.04 10.31
N ARG A 38 0.77 -9.64 9.23
CA ARG A 38 -0.28 -10.66 9.25
C ARG A 38 -1.54 -10.20 10.02
N CYS A 39 -1.90 -8.94 9.82
CA CYS A 39 -3.06 -8.29 10.44
C CYS A 39 -4.15 -8.05 9.39
N ASP A 40 -5.34 -7.65 9.85
CA ASP A 40 -6.40 -7.23 8.93
C ASP A 40 -6.21 -5.79 8.43
N ALA A 41 -7.12 -5.35 7.55
CA ALA A 41 -7.05 -4.02 6.94
C ALA A 41 -7.33 -2.88 7.93
N GLU A 42 -8.13 -3.12 8.96
CA GLU A 42 -8.47 -2.11 9.96
C GLU A 42 -7.26 -1.87 10.87
N GLU A 43 -6.67 -2.96 11.38
CA GLU A 43 -5.43 -2.91 12.16
C GLU A 43 -4.28 -2.29 11.36
N ALA A 44 -4.15 -2.64 10.07
CA ALA A 44 -3.13 -2.07 9.20
C ALA A 44 -3.31 -0.55 8.98
N LEU A 45 -4.55 -0.09 8.83
CA LEU A 45 -4.85 1.33 8.68
C LEU A 45 -4.55 2.11 9.97
N VAL A 46 -4.91 1.56 11.14
CA VAL A 46 -4.54 2.14 12.45
C VAL A 46 -3.03 2.29 12.56
N VAL A 47 -2.26 1.26 12.18
CA VAL A 47 -0.79 1.33 12.20
C VAL A 47 -0.24 2.46 11.32
N LEU A 48 -0.83 2.69 10.14
CA LEU A 48 -0.40 3.76 9.23
C LEU A 48 -0.75 5.14 9.78
N THR A 49 -1.95 5.31 10.34
CA THR A 49 -2.40 6.56 10.96
C THR A 49 -1.57 6.88 12.21
N ASP A 50 -1.36 5.92 13.11
CA ASP A 50 -0.49 6.08 14.29
C ASP A 50 0.94 6.44 13.88
N ALA A 51 1.43 5.91 12.75
CA ALA A 51 2.74 6.27 12.24
C ALA A 51 2.77 7.70 11.67
N ALA A 52 1.69 8.17 11.03
CA ALA A 52 1.56 9.53 10.55
C ALA A 52 1.51 10.54 11.70
N GLU A 53 0.73 10.26 12.74
CA GLU A 53 0.62 11.11 13.93
C GLU A 53 1.94 11.19 14.70
N ARG A 54 2.60 10.05 14.97
CA ARG A 54 3.90 10.04 15.69
C ARG A 54 5.01 10.77 14.96
N GLN A 55 4.93 10.85 13.63
CA GLN A 55 5.92 11.53 12.79
C GLN A 55 5.51 12.97 12.45
N ASP A 56 4.36 13.43 12.93
CA ASP A 56 3.74 14.71 12.55
C ASP A 56 3.76 14.92 11.02
N ALA A 57 3.40 13.87 10.28
CA ALA A 57 3.53 13.80 8.83
C ALA A 57 2.18 13.44 8.17
N PRO A 58 1.92 13.91 6.94
CA PRO A 58 0.74 13.48 6.19
C PRO A 58 0.71 11.96 5.97
N LEU A 59 -0.46 11.34 6.06
CA LEU A 59 -0.64 9.89 5.85
C LEU A 59 -0.07 9.42 4.51
N ASN A 60 -0.28 10.16 3.42
CA ASN A 60 0.30 9.85 2.11
C ASN A 60 1.83 9.76 2.14
N THR A 61 2.50 10.61 2.93
CA THR A 61 3.96 10.57 3.10
C THR A 61 4.38 9.25 3.73
N VAL A 62 3.67 8.82 4.78
CA VAL A 62 3.92 7.52 5.42
C VAL A 62 3.64 6.35 4.46
N CYS A 63 2.55 6.41 3.69
CA CYS A 63 2.24 5.39 2.70
C CYS A 63 3.32 5.28 1.61
N ARG A 64 3.86 6.41 1.11
CA ARG A 64 4.98 6.40 0.14
C ARG A 64 6.25 5.81 0.75
N HIS A 65 6.54 6.09 2.02
CA HIS A 65 7.68 5.48 2.72
C HIS A 65 7.50 3.96 2.86
N ALA A 66 6.28 3.49 3.17
CA ALA A 66 5.99 2.06 3.23
C ALA A 66 6.23 1.37 1.86
N GLU A 67 5.81 1.98 0.76
CA GLU A 67 6.09 1.48 -0.60
C GLU A 67 7.59 1.47 -0.91
N ALA A 68 8.31 2.55 -0.56
CA ALA A 68 9.74 2.67 -0.80
C ALA A 68 10.57 1.63 -0.02
N MET A 69 10.21 1.34 1.23
CA MET A 69 10.90 0.32 2.04
C MET A 69 10.77 -1.08 1.43
N VAL A 70 9.59 -1.43 0.90
CA VAL A 70 9.38 -2.72 0.22
C VAL A 70 10.14 -2.75 -1.11
N ALA A 71 10.10 -1.67 -1.89
CA ALA A 71 10.82 -1.59 -3.16
C ALA A 71 12.35 -1.70 -2.97
N GLY A 72 12.88 -1.05 -1.93
CA GLY A 72 14.30 -1.16 -1.54
C GLY A 72 14.66 -2.57 -1.07
N SER A 73 13.84 -3.18 -0.22
CA SER A 73 14.04 -4.56 0.24
C SER A 73 14.02 -5.58 -0.91
N LEU A 74 13.22 -5.34 -1.96
CA LEU A 74 13.19 -6.17 -3.17
C LEU A 74 14.42 -5.96 -4.05
N ALA A 75 14.98 -4.75 -4.09
CA ALA A 75 16.19 -4.47 -4.83
C ALA A 75 17.44 -5.10 -4.18
N ASP A 76 17.44 -5.21 -2.85
CA ASP A 76 18.52 -5.81 -2.07
C ASP A 76 18.40 -7.34 -1.91
N ASP A 77 17.28 -7.94 -2.31
CA ASP A 77 17.11 -9.40 -2.30
C ASP A 77 17.71 -10.02 -3.58
N PRO A 78 18.83 -10.76 -3.50
CA PRO A 78 19.45 -11.40 -4.66
C PRO A 78 18.57 -12.51 -5.27
N LEU A 79 17.49 -12.90 -4.60
CA LEU A 79 16.50 -13.88 -5.05
C LEU A 79 15.19 -13.22 -5.49
N ALA A 80 15.07 -11.88 -5.42
CA ALA A 80 13.92 -11.20 -5.98
C ALA A 80 13.78 -11.61 -7.45
N PRO A 81 12.59 -12.11 -7.87
CA PRO A 81 12.41 -12.54 -9.23
C PRO A 81 12.65 -11.32 -10.12
N ARG A 82 13.81 -11.32 -10.80
CA ARG A 82 14.03 -10.44 -11.94
C ARG A 82 12.95 -10.84 -12.91
N ILE A 83 11.88 -10.06 -12.96
CA ILE A 83 10.95 -10.11 -14.08
C ILE A 83 11.76 -9.58 -15.25
N GLU A 84 12.54 -10.48 -15.86
CA GLU A 84 13.03 -10.30 -17.20
C GLU A 84 11.77 -10.23 -18.05
N LEU A 85 11.32 -8.99 -18.29
CA LEU A 85 10.52 -8.68 -19.46
C LEU A 85 11.41 -8.99 -20.66
N GLY A 86 11.58 -10.28 -20.95
CA GLY A 86 12.20 -10.73 -22.17
C GLY A 86 11.43 -10.10 -23.35
N PRO A 87 12.08 -9.87 -24.50
CA PRO A 87 11.50 -9.15 -25.64
C PRO A 87 10.36 -9.91 -26.36
N ARG A 88 9.53 -10.66 -25.63
CA ARG A 88 8.42 -11.48 -26.15
C ARG A 88 7.09 -10.75 -26.31
N ALA A 89 7.11 -9.42 -26.32
CA ALA A 89 5.98 -8.60 -26.81
C ALA A 89 6.18 -8.17 -28.28
N LEU A 90 6.95 -8.93 -29.06
CA LEU A 90 6.98 -8.81 -30.51
C LEU A 90 6.45 -10.10 -31.15
N TRP A 91 5.30 -9.92 -31.83
CA TRP A 91 4.66 -10.72 -32.88
C TRP A 91 3.52 -11.69 -32.51
N PRO A 92 2.47 -11.80 -33.36
CA PRO A 92 2.20 -11.11 -34.65
C PRO A 92 1.26 -9.91 -34.61
#